data_AF-A0A523F853-F1
#
_entry.id   AF-A0A523F853-F1
#
_cell.length_a   1.000
_cell.length_b   1.000
_cell.length_c   1.000
_cell.angle_alpha   90.00
_cell.angle_beta   90.00
_cell.angle_gamma   90.00
#
_symmetry.space_group_name_H-M   'P 1'
#
loop_
_entity.id
_entity.type
_entity.pdbx_description
1 polymer ?
#
loop_
_entity_poly.entity_id
_entity_poly.type
_entity_poly.pdbx_seq_one_letter_code
_entity_poly.pdbx_strand_id
1 'polypeptide(L)'
;MSISAAQCRAARALLDWTQDQLAENAHVARATVADFERNARMPMRNNRVSIVSALEAAGVAFIRENDEGAGVRFRKVELEYNTNVKPRDGGVVVSVRYRGTPYSIVISQEIIDDIDRTIYNTFEAKVTAVQNHFPVFLRAAEETIISGQILDDDFVYLTRANFPDGTF
;
A
#
# COMPACT_ATOMS: atom_id res chain seq x y z
N MET A 1 5.62 9.59 -0.35
CA MET A 1 4.68 10.67 -0.01
C MET A 1 4.86 11.06 1.46
N SER A 2 4.77 12.35 1.78
CA SER A 2 4.74 12.84 3.17
C SER A 2 3.31 13.27 3.47
N ILE A 3 2.75 12.79 4.58
CA ILE A 3 1.44 13.23 5.11
C ILE A 3 1.67 13.86 6.49
N SER A 4 0.87 14.86 6.84
CA SER A 4 0.94 15.46 8.18
C SER A 4 0.21 14.59 9.23
N ALA A 5 0.54 14.78 10.51
CA ALA A 5 -0.21 14.15 11.60
C ALA A 5 -1.70 14.53 11.58
N ALA A 6 -2.03 15.75 11.15
CA ALA A 6 -3.41 16.21 11.01
C ALA A 6 -4.14 15.44 9.90
N GLN A 7 -3.51 15.25 8.73
CA GLN A 7 -4.09 14.43 7.66
C GLN A 7 -4.26 12.97 8.07
N CYS A 8 -3.31 12.40 8.83
CA CYS A 8 -3.43 11.06 9.37
C CYS A 8 -4.67 10.91 10.27
N ARG A 9 -4.81 11.80 11.27
CA ARG A 9 -5.97 11.79 12.18
C ARG A 9 -7.29 12.01 11.43
N ALA A 10 -7.30 12.93 10.46
CA ALA A 10 -8.49 13.23 9.66
C ALA A 10 -8.90 12.03 8.79
N ALA A 11 -7.95 11.37 8.13
CA ALA A 11 -8.20 10.16 7.34
C ALA A 11 -8.77 9.04 8.21
N ARG A 12 -8.17 8.84 9.39
CA ARG A 12 -8.65 7.85 10.35
C ARG A 12 -10.07 8.17 10.83
N ALA A 13 -10.37 9.43 11.10
CA ALA A 13 -11.71 9.87 11.51
C ALA A 13 -12.75 9.71 10.38
N LEU A 14 -12.38 9.94 9.12
CA LEU A 14 -13.27 9.67 7.98
C LEU A 14 -13.69 8.20 7.92
N LEU A 15 -12.78 7.28 8.25
CA LEU A 15 -13.04 5.84 8.24
C LEU A 15 -13.67 5.31 9.54
N ASP A 16 -13.88 6.17 10.54
CA ASP A 16 -14.26 5.78 11.92
C ASP A 16 -13.32 4.72 12.53
N TRP A 17 -12.02 4.82 12.23
CA TRP A 17 -11.02 3.88 12.70
C TRP A 17 -10.42 4.29 14.05
N THR A 18 -10.12 3.31 14.89
CA THR A 18 -9.26 3.48 16.06
C THR A 18 -7.78 3.48 15.65
N GLN A 19 -6.89 3.92 16.54
CA GLN A 19 -5.44 3.80 16.30
C GLN A 19 -5.00 2.35 16.13
N ASP A 20 -5.66 1.43 16.84
CA ASP A 20 -5.41 -0.01 16.76
C ASP A 20 -5.82 -0.57 15.38
N GLN A 21 -6.98 -0.17 14.87
CA GLN A 21 -7.41 -0.56 13.53
C GLN A 21 -6.47 -0.03 12.45
N LEU A 22 -6.02 1.23 12.54
CA LEU A 22 -5.02 1.75 11.60
C LEU A 22 -3.70 0.98 11.70
N ALA A 23 -3.24 0.68 12.92
CA ALA A 23 -2.01 -0.06 13.15
C ALA A 23 -2.06 -1.48 12.56
N GLU A 24 -3.18 -2.17 12.76
CA GLU A 24 -3.44 -3.51 12.23
C GLU A 24 -3.47 -3.49 10.68
N ASN A 25 -4.28 -2.62 10.08
CA ASN A 25 -4.42 -2.54 8.62
C ASN A 25 -3.13 -2.08 7.92
N ALA A 26 -2.31 -1.27 8.59
CA ALA A 26 -1.02 -0.82 8.08
C ALA A 26 0.15 -1.72 8.48
N HIS A 27 -0.07 -2.79 9.25
CA HIS A 27 0.97 -3.66 9.79
C HIS A 27 2.13 -2.90 10.47
N VAL A 28 1.79 -1.88 11.27
CA VAL A 28 2.74 -1.09 12.07
C VAL A 28 2.42 -1.20 13.55
N ALA A 29 3.40 -0.94 14.41
CA ALA A 29 3.14 -0.86 15.85
C ALA A 29 2.17 0.28 16.17
N ARG A 30 1.15 0.03 17.01
CA ARG A 30 0.21 1.06 17.51
C ARG A 30 0.90 2.29 18.08
N ALA A 31 2.00 2.09 18.82
CA ALA A 31 2.79 3.19 19.39
C ALA A 31 3.33 4.14 18.29
N THR A 32 3.73 3.60 17.13
CA THR A 32 4.16 4.40 15.97
C THR A 32 3.02 5.30 15.47
N VAL A 33 1.80 4.77 15.37
CA VAL A 33 0.62 5.55 14.98
C VAL A 33 0.34 6.64 16.00
N ALA A 34 0.31 6.30 17.28
CA ALA A 34 0.05 7.26 18.36
C ALA A 34 1.09 8.39 18.41
N ASP A 35 2.38 8.06 18.30
CA ASP A 35 3.48 9.03 18.28
C ASP A 35 3.42 9.95 17.06
N PHE A 36 3.04 9.41 15.91
CA PHE A 36 2.84 10.21 14.71
C PHE A 36 1.66 11.16 14.86
N GLU A 37 0.50 10.65 15.26
CA GLU A 37 -0.72 11.44 15.40
C GLU A 37 -0.59 12.55 16.44
N ARG A 38 0.27 12.41 17.46
CA ARG A 38 0.53 13.47 18.45
C ARG A 38 1.72 14.37 18.12
N ASN A 39 2.28 14.25 16.91
CA ASN A 39 3.50 14.97 16.46
C ASN A 39 4.75 14.73 17.33
N ALA A 40 4.85 13.61 18.04
CA ALA A 40 6.02 13.32 18.85
C ALA A 40 7.20 12.81 18.01
N ARG A 41 6.90 12.07 16.95
CA ARG A 41 7.90 11.52 16.03
C ARG A 41 7.29 11.29 14.65
N MET A 42 8.05 11.59 13.61
CA MET A 42 7.71 11.16 12.25
C MET A 42 7.97 9.66 12.11
N PRO A 43 7.01 8.84 11.64
CA PRO A 43 7.27 7.44 11.34
C PRO A 43 8.44 7.29 10.36
N MET A 44 9.16 6.19 10.53
CA MET A 44 10.11 5.75 9.50
C MET A 44 9.38 5.62 8.16
N ARG A 45 10.15 5.74 7.07
CA ARG A 45 9.61 5.83 5.72
C ARG A 45 8.68 4.67 5.37
N ASN A 46 9.09 3.42 5.62
CA ASN A 46 8.28 2.24 5.32
C ASN A 46 6.96 2.27 6.10
N ASN A 47 7.01 2.52 7.41
CA ASN A 47 5.79 2.65 8.24
C ASN A 47 4.85 3.75 7.73
N ARG A 48 5.39 4.87 7.27
CA ARG A 48 4.58 5.95 6.68
C ARG A 48 3.92 5.51 5.37
N VAL A 49 4.65 4.81 4.50
CA VAL A 49 4.08 4.25 3.27
C VAL A 49 2.97 3.26 3.61
N SER A 50 3.19 2.34 4.55
CA SER A 50 2.16 1.38 4.96
C SER A 50 0.91 2.05 5.54
N ILE A 51 1.08 3.10 6.37
CA ILE A 51 -0.04 3.90 6.89
C ILE A 51 -0.84 4.55 5.76
N VAL A 52 -0.16 5.22 4.82
CA VAL A 52 -0.84 5.91 3.70
C VAL A 52 -1.56 4.89 2.83
N SER A 53 -0.88 3.81 2.44
CA SER A 53 -1.44 2.78 1.58
C SER A 53 -2.64 2.07 2.21
N ALA A 54 -2.62 1.80 3.52
CA ALA A 54 -3.75 1.21 4.24
C ALA A 54 -4.98 2.14 4.23
N LEU A 55 -4.79 3.42 4.51
CA LEU A 55 -5.87 4.42 4.48
C LEU A 55 -6.43 4.59 3.06
N GLU A 56 -5.56 4.61 2.05
CA GLU A 56 -5.99 4.72 0.66
C GLU A 56 -6.72 3.47 0.19
N ALA A 57 -6.26 2.27 0.55
CA ALA A 57 -6.95 1.01 0.27
C ALA A 57 -8.36 0.97 0.90
N ALA A 58 -8.53 1.59 2.07
CA ALA A 58 -9.82 1.72 2.75
C ALA A 58 -10.74 2.83 2.17
N GLY A 59 -10.30 3.54 1.13
CA GLY A 59 -11.14 4.54 0.44
C GLY A 59 -10.89 5.99 0.86
N VAL A 60 -9.71 6.30 1.38
CA VAL A 60 -9.27 7.70 1.54
C VAL A 60 -8.42 8.14 0.34
N ALA A 61 -8.46 9.42 -0.01
CA ALA A 61 -7.45 10.05 -0.86
C ALA A 61 -6.83 11.24 -0.12
N PHE A 62 -5.49 11.32 -0.15
CA PHE A 62 -4.73 12.46 0.38
C PHE A 62 -4.60 13.55 -0.67
N ILE A 63 -4.97 14.77 -0.29
CA ILE A 63 -4.78 15.97 -1.10
C ILE A 63 -3.46 16.60 -0.65
N ARG A 64 -2.50 16.67 -1.57
CA ARG A 64 -1.22 17.34 -1.33
C ARG A 64 -1.45 18.85 -1.15
N GLU A 65 -0.57 19.46 -0.38
CA GLU A 65 -0.56 20.92 -0.21
C GLU A 65 -0.43 21.61 -1.57
N ASN A 66 -1.36 22.51 -1.85
CA ASN A 66 -1.42 23.41 -3.00
C ASN A 66 -1.94 24.77 -2.52
N ASP A 67 -2.32 25.67 -3.43
CA ASP A 67 -2.83 27.00 -3.08
C ASP A 67 -4.11 26.99 -2.21
N GLU A 68 -4.81 25.86 -2.14
CA GLU A 68 -6.00 25.63 -1.30
C GLU A 68 -5.68 24.86 0.00
N GLY A 69 -4.43 24.46 0.20
CA GLY A 69 -3.95 23.72 1.36
C GLY A 69 -4.04 22.19 1.24
N ALA A 70 -3.53 21.50 2.27
CA ALA A 70 -3.53 20.04 2.34
C ALA A 70 -4.83 19.49 2.95
N GLY A 71 -5.26 18.31 2.51
CA GLY A 71 -6.52 17.73 2.97
C GLY A 71 -6.64 16.21 2.81
N VAL A 72 -7.80 15.69 3.17
CA VAL A 72 -8.21 14.29 2.97
C VAL A 72 -9.67 14.25 2.54
N ARG A 73 -10.05 13.27 1.72
CA ARG A 73 -11.44 13.04 1.29
C ARG A 73 -11.69 11.55 1.09
N PHE A 74 -12.96 11.15 1.00
CA PHE A 74 -13.29 9.83 0.48
C PHE A 74 -12.93 9.73 -1.00
N ARG A 75 -12.47 8.54 -1.40
CA ARG A 75 -12.34 8.10 -2.79
C ARG A 75 -13.17 6.84 -3.00
N LYS A 76 -13.53 6.60 -4.25
CA LYS A 76 -14.09 5.31 -4.64
C LYS A 76 -12.94 4.29 -4.72
N VAL A 77 -13.09 3.17 -4.04
CA VAL A 77 -12.19 2.02 -4.19
C VAL A 77 -12.67 1.25 -5.43
N GLU A 78 -11.85 1.24 -6.48
CA GLU A 78 -12.20 0.61 -7.76
C GLU A 78 -11.38 -0.66 -8.05
N LEU A 79 -10.38 -0.92 -7.21
CA LEU A 79 -9.59 -2.13 -7.22
C LEU A 79 -10.21 -3.16 -6.25
N GLU A 80 -10.76 -4.22 -6.81
CA GLU A 80 -11.20 -5.41 -6.09
C GLU A 80 -10.08 -6.45 -6.09
N TYR A 81 -9.83 -7.12 -4.98
CA TYR A 81 -8.82 -8.16 -4.90
C TYR A 81 -9.26 -9.29 -3.97
N ASN A 82 -8.73 -10.47 -4.23
CA ASN A 82 -8.76 -11.56 -3.27
C ASN A 82 -7.39 -11.68 -2.60
N THR A 83 -7.35 -12.29 -1.42
CA THR A 83 -6.10 -12.53 -0.68
C THR A 83 -5.35 -13.77 -1.17
N ASN A 84 -5.78 -14.39 -2.27
CA ASN A 84 -5.15 -15.58 -2.82
C ASN A 84 -3.88 -15.19 -3.58
N VAL A 85 -2.75 -15.64 -3.05
CA VAL A 85 -1.42 -15.42 -3.60
C VAL A 85 -0.92 -16.73 -4.18
N LYS A 86 -0.56 -16.74 -5.46
CA LYS A 86 -0.06 -17.94 -6.15
C LYS A 86 1.44 -17.81 -6.47
N PRO A 87 2.20 -18.92 -6.49
CA PRO A 87 3.60 -18.87 -6.88
C PRO A 87 3.74 -18.55 -8.37
N ARG A 88 4.76 -17.76 -8.72
CA ARG A 88 5.15 -17.53 -10.11
C ARG A 88 6.62 -17.15 -10.21
N ASP A 89 7.42 -17.93 -10.95
CA ASP A 89 8.81 -17.61 -11.30
C ASP A 89 9.68 -17.13 -10.12
N GLY A 90 9.56 -17.82 -8.98
CA GLY A 90 10.27 -17.44 -7.74
C GLY A 90 9.65 -16.27 -6.97
N GLY A 91 8.78 -15.46 -7.59
CA GLY A 91 7.93 -14.48 -6.93
C GLY A 91 6.50 -14.99 -6.70
N VAL A 92 5.55 -14.07 -6.74
CA VAL A 92 4.13 -14.37 -6.60
C VAL A 92 3.26 -13.64 -7.61
N VAL A 93 2.02 -14.11 -7.77
CA VAL A 93 0.98 -13.43 -8.53
C VAL A 93 -0.29 -13.28 -7.70
N VAL A 94 -0.92 -12.11 -7.81
CA VAL A 94 -2.16 -11.73 -7.11
C VAL A 94 -3.20 -11.33 -8.15
N SER A 95 -4.40 -11.93 -8.08
CA SER A 95 -5.49 -11.62 -9.01
C SER A 95 -6.35 -10.48 -8.46
N VAL A 96 -6.54 -9.45 -9.28
CA VAL A 96 -7.35 -8.27 -8.96
C VAL A 96 -8.33 -7.97 -10.09
N ARG A 97 -9.31 -7.10 -9.84
CA ARG A 97 -10.13 -6.47 -10.86
C ARG A 97 -10.13 -4.98 -10.64
N TYR A 98 -9.82 -4.21 -11.67
CA TYR A 98 -9.97 -2.76 -11.64
C TYR A 98 -11.14 -2.37 -12.52
N ARG A 99 -12.17 -1.73 -11.93
CA ARG A 99 -13.42 -1.37 -12.62
C ARG A 99 -14.08 -2.54 -13.37
N GLY A 100 -13.98 -3.75 -12.81
CA GLY A 100 -14.50 -4.98 -13.39
C GLY A 100 -13.57 -5.70 -14.37
N THR A 101 -12.50 -5.06 -14.86
CA THR A 101 -11.51 -5.69 -15.73
C THR A 101 -10.49 -6.48 -14.91
N PRO A 102 -10.26 -7.78 -15.19
CA PRO A 102 -9.32 -8.59 -14.44
C PRO A 102 -7.87 -8.24 -14.77
N TYR A 103 -7.00 -8.26 -13.75
CA TYR A 103 -5.55 -8.14 -13.88
C TYR A 103 -4.84 -9.14 -12.97
N SER A 104 -3.64 -9.54 -13.38
CA SER A 104 -2.71 -10.35 -12.61
C SER A 104 -1.48 -9.53 -12.24
N ILE A 105 -1.37 -9.17 -10.96
CA ILE A 105 -0.22 -8.44 -10.43
C ILE A 105 0.91 -9.42 -10.19
N VAL A 106 2.06 -9.21 -10.84
CA VAL A 106 3.26 -10.02 -10.68
C VAL A 106 4.24 -9.28 -9.79
N ILE A 107 4.65 -9.93 -8.69
CA ILE A 107 5.59 -9.40 -7.71
C ILE A 107 6.80 -10.33 -7.67
N SER A 108 7.96 -9.83 -8.10
CA SER A 108 9.19 -10.62 -8.14
C SER A 108 9.76 -10.87 -6.74
N GLN A 109 10.62 -11.87 -6.61
CA GLN A 109 11.32 -12.13 -5.34
C GLN A 109 12.10 -10.90 -4.86
N GLU A 110 12.79 -10.19 -5.75
CA GLU A 110 13.57 -8.99 -5.38
C GLU A 110 12.69 -7.96 -4.66
N ILE A 111 11.50 -7.70 -5.20
CA ILE A 111 10.56 -6.73 -4.62
C ILE A 111 10.04 -7.20 -3.26
N ILE A 112 9.80 -8.49 -3.09
CA ILE A 112 9.36 -9.08 -1.81
C ILE A 112 10.50 -9.01 -0.79
N ASP A 113 11.73 -9.29 -1.20
CA ASP A 113 12.89 -9.27 -0.30
C ASP A 113 13.22 -7.83 0.15
N ASP A 114 13.09 -6.86 -0.77
CA ASP A 114 13.40 -5.46 -0.51
C ASP A 114 12.44 -4.79 0.49
N ILE A 115 11.14 -5.15 0.50
CA ILE A 115 10.12 -4.42 1.28
C ILE A 115 10.39 -4.48 2.79
N ASP A 116 10.88 -5.63 3.25
CA ASP A 116 11.26 -5.90 4.64
C ASP A 116 12.79 -6.00 4.81
N ARG A 117 13.56 -5.76 3.74
CA ARG A 117 15.03 -5.95 3.68
C ARG A 117 15.45 -7.31 4.24
N THR A 118 14.69 -8.34 3.88
CA THR A 118 14.79 -9.69 4.40
C THR A 118 14.71 -10.68 3.25
N ILE A 119 15.59 -11.68 3.21
CA ILE A 119 15.57 -12.68 2.15
C ILE A 119 14.57 -13.78 2.49
N TYR A 120 13.53 -13.94 1.67
CA TYR A 120 12.52 -14.99 1.84
C TYR A 120 12.84 -16.20 0.98
N ASN A 121 13.25 -17.31 1.63
CA ASN A 121 13.66 -18.53 0.93
C ASN A 121 12.51 -19.51 0.63
N THR A 122 11.38 -19.38 1.31
CA THR A 122 10.22 -20.27 1.14
C THR A 122 9.06 -19.54 0.50
N PHE A 123 8.23 -20.28 -0.26
CA PHE A 123 7.02 -19.70 -0.85
C PHE A 123 6.04 -19.20 0.21
N GLU A 124 5.86 -19.96 1.30
CA GLU A 124 4.98 -19.56 2.41
C GLU A 124 5.41 -18.24 3.05
N ALA A 125 6.71 -18.04 3.28
CA ALA A 125 7.20 -16.79 3.84
C ALA A 125 7.01 -15.60 2.88
N LYS A 126 7.17 -15.82 1.57
CA LYS A 126 6.87 -14.81 0.53
C LYS A 126 5.39 -14.44 0.50
N VAL A 127 4.50 -15.43 0.60
CA VAL A 127 3.04 -15.19 0.66
C VAL A 127 2.71 -14.33 1.87
N THR A 128 3.24 -14.67 3.05
CA THR A 128 3.02 -13.90 4.27
C THR A 128 3.55 -12.47 4.15
N ALA A 129 4.75 -12.28 3.59
CA ALA A 129 5.31 -10.95 3.35
C ALA A 129 4.42 -10.12 2.41
N VAL A 130 3.94 -10.72 1.33
CA VAL A 130 3.03 -10.06 0.37
C VAL A 130 1.69 -9.70 1.02
N GLN A 131 1.15 -10.60 1.85
CA GLN A 131 -0.11 -10.36 2.57
C GLN A 131 0.03 -9.22 3.58
N ASN A 132 1.13 -9.15 4.33
CA ASN A 132 1.39 -8.08 5.29
C ASN A 132 1.59 -6.71 4.63
N HIS A 133 2.02 -6.68 3.37
CA HIS A 133 2.23 -5.43 2.62
C HIS A 133 1.25 -5.26 1.47
N PHE A 134 0.11 -5.98 1.51
CA PHE A 134 -0.87 -5.94 0.44
C PHE A 134 -1.29 -4.52 0.05
N PRO A 135 -1.65 -3.63 1.00
CA PRO A 135 -2.04 -2.26 0.64
C PRO A 135 -0.98 -1.54 -0.19
N VAL A 136 0.31 -1.79 0.08
CA VAL A 136 1.43 -1.17 -0.64
C VAL A 136 1.52 -1.71 -2.06
N PHE A 137 1.44 -3.03 -2.25
CA PHE A 137 1.47 -3.66 -3.57
C PHE A 137 0.25 -3.31 -4.43
N LEU A 138 -0.94 -3.33 -3.82
CA LEU A 138 -2.20 -3.03 -4.50
C LEU A 138 -2.29 -1.57 -4.94
N ARG A 139 -1.82 -0.65 -4.09
CA ARG A 139 -1.69 0.77 -4.47
C ARG A 139 -0.76 0.93 -5.67
N ALA A 140 0.43 0.35 -5.63
CA ALA A 140 1.39 0.43 -6.74
C ALA A 140 0.81 -0.15 -8.04
N ALA A 141 0.07 -1.26 -7.95
CA ALA A 141 -0.62 -1.85 -9.08
C ALA A 141 -1.74 -0.95 -9.62
N GLU A 142 -2.58 -0.38 -8.75
CA GLU A 142 -3.63 0.57 -9.12
C GLU A 142 -3.06 1.78 -9.86
N GLU A 143 -1.99 2.39 -9.34
CA GLU A 143 -1.29 3.50 -10.00
C GLU A 143 -0.71 3.10 -11.36
N THR A 144 -0.18 1.88 -11.48
CA THR A 144 0.36 1.33 -12.74
C THR A 144 -0.76 1.11 -13.77
N ILE A 145 -1.91 0.56 -13.35
CA ILE A 145 -3.08 0.38 -14.21
C ILE A 145 -3.61 1.73 -14.69
N ILE A 146 -3.75 2.71 -13.78
CA ILE A 146 -4.26 4.05 -14.10
C ILE A 146 -3.35 4.80 -15.08
N SER A 147 -2.02 4.67 -14.91
CA SER A 147 -1.05 5.31 -15.80
C SER A 147 -0.95 4.66 -17.18
N GLY A 148 -1.56 3.50 -17.39
CA GLY A 148 -1.49 2.74 -18.64
C GLY A 148 -0.12 2.10 -18.89
N GLN A 149 0.75 2.01 -17.88
CA GLN A 149 2.07 1.38 -17.96
C GLN A 149 1.98 -0.14 -17.82
N ILE A 150 1.10 -0.78 -18.60
CA ILE A 150 0.92 -2.22 -18.61
C ILE A 150 1.63 -2.77 -19.86
N LEU A 151 2.56 -3.72 -19.65
CA LEU A 151 3.37 -4.31 -20.73
C LEU A 151 2.62 -5.39 -21.53
N ASP A 152 1.64 -6.05 -20.91
CA ASP A 152 0.84 -7.16 -21.45
C ASP A 152 -0.59 -7.01 -20.93
N ASP A 153 -1.60 -7.21 -21.78
CA ASP A 153 -2.98 -6.68 -21.58
C ASP A 153 -3.59 -7.02 -20.21
N ASP A 154 -3.22 -8.15 -19.60
CA ASP A 154 -3.73 -8.60 -18.30
C ASP A 154 -2.68 -8.66 -17.18
N PHE A 155 -1.38 -8.41 -17.43
CA PHE A 155 -0.32 -8.56 -16.43
C PHE A 155 0.32 -7.23 -16.01
N VAL A 156 0.29 -6.97 -14.70
CA VAL A 156 0.91 -5.79 -14.08
C VAL A 156 2.18 -6.21 -13.36
N TYR A 157 3.33 -5.95 -13.96
CA TYR A 157 4.64 -6.28 -13.38
C TYR A 157 5.10 -5.15 -12.46
N LEU A 158 5.20 -5.43 -11.16
CA LEU A 158 5.73 -4.47 -10.21
C LEU A 158 7.27 -4.53 -10.21
N THR A 159 7.85 -3.36 -10.40
CA THR A 159 9.28 -3.08 -10.35
C THR A 159 9.57 -2.02 -9.29
N ARG A 160 10.83 -1.77 -8.96
CA ARG A 160 11.19 -0.71 -8.01
C ARG A 160 10.67 0.67 -8.41
N ALA A 161 10.52 0.93 -9.71
CA ALA A 161 10.00 2.20 -10.22
C ALA A 161 8.54 2.46 -9.83
N ASN A 162 7.75 1.40 -9.59
CA ASN A 162 6.36 1.49 -9.15
C ASN A 162 6.24 1.89 -7.66
N PHE A 163 7.36 2.05 -6.96
CA PHE A 163 7.43 2.45 -5.55
C PHE A 163 8.26 3.74 -5.36
N PRO A 164 7.89 4.85 -6.04
CA PRO A 164 8.70 6.08 -6.09
C PRO A 164 8.83 6.76 -4.72
N ASP A 165 7.94 6.41 -3.80
CA ASP A 165 7.95 6.87 -2.43
C ASP A 165 9.08 6.27 -1.58
N GLY A 166 9.92 5.42 -2.20
CA GLY A 166 11.03 4.65 -1.66
C GLY A 166 10.61 3.83 -0.46
N THR A 167 9.65 2.96 -0.78
CA THR A 167 9.20 1.82 -0.01
C THR A 167 10.36 0.88 0.39
N PHE A 168 11.48 0.92 -0.33
CA PHE A 168 12.69 0.12 -0.12
C PHE A 168 13.82 0.93 0.54
#